data_AF-A0A965L0X1-F1
#
_entry.id   AF-A0A965L0X1-F1
#
_cell.length_a   1.000
_cell.length_b   1.000
_cell.length_c   1.000
_cell.angle_alpha   90.00
_cell.angle_beta   90.00
_cell.angle_gamma   90.00
#
_symmetry.space_group_name_H-M   'P 1'
#
loop_
_entity.id
_entity.type
_entity.pdbx_description
1 polymer ?
#
loop_
_entity_poly.entity_id
_entity_poly.type
_entity_poly.pdbx_seq_one_letter_code
_entity_poly.pdbx_strand_id
1 'polypeptide(L)'
;MARKFLHRILPDQSKLEQSRVLRVLGPWVLHPAVWTLHRRSVAGGVAAGLFCGLFPAPFQMFGAALFSFLFHWNLPVAVLMTFYTNPITFIPLYVLALQLGIGLLNFLLPAQQSHGQATESFPPPPDFDFSQPIHSFTQLGEWALGMGWPLVVGVFTLALSLGVTGYIFTRLGWNLWVRWEVIQRRKRRSRLV
;
A
#
# COMPACT_ATOMS: atom_id res chain seq x y z
N MET A 1 -22.07 -15.34 15.04
CA MET A 1 -21.10 -16.36 14.56
C MET A 1 -19.71 -15.83 14.18
N ALA A 2 -19.44 -14.51 14.12
CA ALA A 2 -18.10 -13.97 13.85
C ALA A 2 -17.17 -13.85 15.08
N ARG A 3 -17.73 -13.91 16.32
CA ARG A 3 -16.96 -13.77 17.58
C ARG A 3 -16.01 -14.94 17.89
N LYS A 4 -16.38 -16.17 17.53
CA LYS A 4 -15.58 -17.38 17.83
C LYS A 4 -14.39 -17.60 16.88
N PHE A 5 -14.47 -17.12 15.64
CA PHE A 5 -13.34 -17.19 14.70
C PHE A 5 -12.25 -16.17 15.03
N LEU A 6 -12.64 -15.01 15.58
CA LEU A 6 -11.72 -13.95 15.98
C LEU A 6 -10.79 -14.40 17.12
N HIS A 7 -11.31 -15.14 18.10
CA HIS A 7 -10.52 -15.67 19.23
C HIS A 7 -9.50 -16.75 18.84
N ARG A 8 -9.62 -17.36 17.67
CA ARG A 8 -8.75 -18.45 17.20
C ARG A 8 -7.60 -17.96 16.31
N ILE A 9 -7.71 -16.72 15.81
CA ILE A 9 -6.71 -16.06 14.95
C ILE A 9 -5.93 -14.99 15.74
N LEU A 10 -6.49 -14.47 16.84
CA LEU A 10 -5.75 -13.62 17.77
C LEU A 10 -4.63 -14.44 18.42
N PRO A 11 -3.34 -14.13 18.15
CA PRO A 11 -2.25 -14.68 18.92
C PRO A 11 -2.44 -14.24 20.38
N ASP A 12 -2.16 -15.15 21.29
CA ASP A 12 -2.16 -14.93 22.74
C ASP A 12 -1.46 -13.60 23.08
N GLN A 13 -2.15 -12.69 23.77
CA GLN A 13 -1.64 -11.33 24.07
C GLN A 13 -0.30 -11.39 24.82
N SER A 14 -0.06 -12.48 25.55
CA SER A 14 1.18 -12.80 26.27
C SER A 14 2.40 -13.01 25.37
N LYS A 15 2.24 -13.41 24.10
CA LYS A 15 3.36 -13.64 23.16
C LYS A 15 3.78 -12.38 22.39
N LEU A 16 2.93 -11.35 22.36
CA LEU A 16 3.18 -10.10 21.64
C LEU A 16 4.08 -9.14 22.44
N GLU A 17 4.15 -9.29 23.77
CA GLU A 17 4.96 -8.45 24.66
C GLU A 17 6.47 -8.74 24.60
N GLN A 18 6.90 -9.87 24.04
CA GLN A 18 8.31 -10.27 23.99
C GLN A 18 9.14 -9.55 22.91
N SER A 19 8.50 -8.84 21.98
CA SER A 19 9.18 -8.12 20.89
C SER A 19 9.24 -6.62 21.19
N ARG A 20 10.47 -6.07 21.22
CA ARG A 20 10.72 -4.62 21.44
C ARG A 20 10.01 -3.74 20.40
N VAL A 21 9.79 -4.27 19.20
CA VAL A 21 9.06 -3.61 18.10
C VAL A 21 7.54 -3.65 18.33
N LEU A 22 7.01 -4.77 18.83
CA LEU A 22 5.59 -4.90 19.14
C LEU A 22 5.18 -4.15 20.42
N ARG A 23 6.12 -3.87 21.34
CA ARG A 23 5.85 -3.04 22.52
C ARG A 23 5.63 -1.56 22.18
N VAL A 24 6.27 -1.05 21.13
CA VAL A 24 6.07 0.32 20.61
C VAL A 24 4.75 0.43 19.85
N LEU A 25 4.39 -0.61 19.09
CA LEU A 25 3.12 -0.68 18.36
C LEU A 25 1.95 -1.17 19.24
N GLY A 26 2.24 -1.76 20.41
CA GLY A 26 1.31 -2.48 21.28
C GLY A 26 0.06 -1.71 21.67
N PRO A 27 0.15 -0.45 22.16
CA PRO A 27 -1.03 0.31 22.56
C PRO A 27 -2.00 0.59 21.39
N TRP A 28 -1.47 0.71 20.17
CA TRP A 28 -2.24 0.96 18.93
C TRP A 28 -2.80 -0.33 18.32
N VAL A 29 -2.04 -1.42 18.45
CA VAL A 29 -2.39 -2.78 18.03
C VAL A 29 -3.37 -3.45 19.00
N LEU A 30 -3.62 -2.92 20.20
CA LEU A 30 -4.54 -3.54 21.19
C LEU A 30 -5.97 -2.97 21.19
N HIS A 31 -6.26 -1.91 20.42
CA HIS A 31 -7.58 -1.26 20.48
C HIS A 31 -8.65 -2.07 19.70
N PRO A 32 -9.72 -2.61 20.32
CA PRO A 32 -10.63 -3.56 19.67
C PRO A 32 -11.36 -3.02 18.43
N ALA A 33 -11.57 -1.71 18.36
CA ALA A 33 -12.28 -1.04 17.27
C ALA A 33 -11.56 -1.12 15.91
N VAL A 34 -10.22 -1.03 15.92
CA VAL A 34 -9.37 -1.10 14.69
C VAL A 34 -9.16 -2.52 14.18
N TRP A 35 -9.53 -3.54 14.96
CA TRP A 35 -9.53 -4.95 14.56
C TRP A 35 -10.84 -5.44 13.98
N THR A 36 -11.87 -4.59 13.98
CA THR A 36 -13.16 -4.98 13.46
C THR A 36 -13.09 -5.19 11.94
N LEU A 37 -13.38 -6.42 11.50
CA LEU A 37 -13.42 -6.81 10.09
C LEU A 37 -14.74 -6.34 9.47
N HIS A 38 -14.88 -5.04 9.28
CA HIS A 38 -16.00 -4.45 8.56
C HIS A 38 -15.63 -4.18 7.10
N ARG A 39 -16.47 -4.59 6.15
CA ARG A 39 -16.22 -4.47 4.70
C ARG A 39 -15.71 -3.08 4.25
N ARG A 40 -16.24 -2.00 4.83
CA ARG A 40 -15.83 -0.62 4.51
C ARG A 40 -14.49 -0.25 5.16
N SER A 41 -14.26 -0.74 6.38
CA SER A 41 -13.05 -0.50 7.17
C SER A 41 -11.83 -1.22 6.59
N VAL A 42 -12.01 -2.46 6.09
CA VAL A 42 -10.95 -3.22 5.40
C VAL A 42 -10.59 -2.58 4.06
N ALA A 43 -11.60 -2.20 3.24
CA ALA A 43 -11.35 -1.53 1.97
C ALA A 43 -10.64 -0.18 2.14
N GLY A 44 -11.02 0.60 3.17
CA GLY A 44 -10.34 1.83 3.54
C GLY A 44 -8.91 1.59 4.03
N GLY A 45 -8.68 0.55 4.84
CA GLY A 45 -7.34 0.16 5.29
C GLY A 45 -6.44 -0.20 4.12
N VAL A 46 -6.92 -0.99 3.15
CA VAL A 46 -6.17 -1.32 1.94
C VAL A 46 -5.80 -0.06 1.15
N ALA A 47 -6.76 0.84 0.94
CA ALA A 47 -6.53 2.09 0.21
C ALA A 47 -5.46 2.97 0.89
N ALA A 48 -5.56 3.15 2.20
CA ALA A 48 -4.60 3.93 2.98
C ALA A 48 -3.20 3.31 2.97
N GLY A 49 -3.09 1.99 3.10
CA GLY A 49 -1.81 1.29 3.08
C GLY A 49 -1.13 1.33 1.71
N LEU A 50 -1.88 1.15 0.62
CA LEU A 50 -1.34 1.26 -0.74
C LEU A 50 -0.89 2.69 -1.07
N PHE A 51 -1.68 3.68 -0.65
CA PHE A 51 -1.33 5.09 -0.82
C PHE A 51 -0.07 5.46 -0.01
N CYS A 52 -0.03 5.11 1.27
CA CYS A 52 1.06 5.48 2.16
C CYS A 52 2.33 4.64 1.92
N GLY A 53 2.22 3.41 1.43
CA GLY A 53 3.38 2.55 1.18
C GLY A 53 4.32 3.06 0.08
N LEU A 54 3.88 4.03 -0.72
CA LEU A 54 4.77 4.68 -1.70
C LEU A 54 5.60 5.83 -1.09
N PHE A 55 5.37 6.18 0.17
CA PHE A 55 6.17 7.16 0.90
C PHE A 55 7.42 6.51 1.52
N PRO A 56 8.47 7.29 1.86
CA PRO A 56 9.69 6.75 2.45
C PRO A 56 9.42 5.94 3.73
N ALA A 57 10.23 4.90 3.93
CA ALA A 57 10.06 3.83 4.93
C ALA A 57 9.68 4.24 6.37
N PRO A 58 10.10 5.40 6.94
CA PRO A 58 9.55 5.83 8.22
C PRO A 58 8.13 6.42 8.08
N PHE A 59 7.87 7.25 7.07
CA PHE A 59 6.60 7.97 6.91
C PHE A 59 5.45 7.06 6.46
N GLN A 60 5.71 5.98 5.74
CA GLN A 60 4.66 5.10 5.23
C GLN A 60 3.79 4.47 6.34
N MET A 61 4.41 3.95 7.40
CA MET A 61 3.69 3.26 8.47
C MET A 61 2.96 4.26 9.36
N PHE A 62 3.60 5.38 9.69
CA PHE A 62 2.96 6.46 10.45
C PHE A 62 1.79 7.08 9.68
N GLY A 63 1.96 7.32 8.38
CA GLY A 63 0.90 7.81 7.50
C GLY A 63 -0.27 6.84 7.47
N ALA A 64 -0.02 5.56 7.18
CA ALA A 64 -1.06 4.53 7.15
C ALA A 64 -1.79 4.41 8.49
N ALA A 65 -1.06 4.46 9.61
CA ALA A 65 -1.63 4.41 10.94
C ALA A 65 -2.49 5.64 11.26
N LEU A 66 -2.02 6.84 10.88
CA LEU A 66 -2.74 8.09 11.06
C LEU A 66 -4.04 8.09 10.24
N PHE A 67 -3.99 7.73 8.96
CA PHE A 67 -5.19 7.57 8.12
C PHE A 67 -6.16 6.55 8.72
N SER A 68 -5.65 5.42 9.18
CA SER A 68 -6.47 4.39 9.80
C SER A 68 -7.17 4.88 11.08
N PHE A 69 -6.51 5.74 11.84
CA PHE A 69 -7.07 6.34 13.06
C PHE A 69 -8.11 7.42 12.74
N LEU A 70 -7.79 8.37 11.86
CA LEU A 70 -8.71 9.45 11.47
C LEU A 70 -10.01 8.89 10.89
N PHE A 71 -9.89 7.93 9.97
CA PHE A 71 -11.04 7.38 9.25
C PHE A 71 -11.64 6.11 9.90
N HIS A 72 -11.14 5.71 11.07
CA HIS A 72 -11.57 4.50 11.79
C HIS A 72 -11.53 3.24 10.90
N TRP A 73 -10.51 3.15 10.05
CA TRP A 73 -10.26 2.01 9.17
C TRP A 73 -9.44 0.93 9.87
N ASN A 74 -9.29 -0.23 9.23
CA ASN A 74 -8.63 -1.37 9.85
C ASN A 74 -7.11 -1.18 9.87
N LEU A 75 -6.57 -0.92 11.06
CA LEU A 75 -5.15 -0.59 11.25
C LEU A 75 -4.20 -1.73 10.84
N PRO A 76 -4.43 -2.99 11.27
CA PRO A 76 -3.61 -4.12 10.81
C PRO A 76 -3.55 -4.21 9.28
N VAL A 77 -4.69 -4.05 8.60
CA VAL A 77 -4.74 -4.11 7.13
C VAL A 77 -4.01 -2.93 6.50
N ALA A 78 -4.16 -1.72 7.03
CA ALA A 78 -3.46 -0.54 6.53
C ALA A 78 -1.94 -0.69 6.64
N VAL A 79 -1.45 -1.12 7.80
CA VAL A 79 -0.01 -1.35 8.02
C VAL A 79 0.50 -2.51 7.17
N LEU A 80 -0.21 -3.64 7.12
CA LEU A 80 0.17 -4.77 6.28
C LEU A 80 0.25 -4.39 4.80
N MET A 81 -0.66 -3.55 4.32
CA MET A 81 -0.58 -3.07 2.95
C MET A 81 0.60 -2.17 2.70
N THR A 82 1.21 -1.50 3.68
CA THR A 82 2.47 -0.75 3.45
C THR A 82 3.67 -1.65 3.19
N PHE A 83 3.66 -2.90 3.65
CA PHE A 83 4.75 -3.86 3.42
C PHE A 83 4.87 -4.34 1.97
N TYR A 84 3.94 -3.95 1.08
CA TYR A 84 4.07 -4.25 -0.34
C TYR A 84 5.28 -3.56 -0.98
N THR A 85 5.72 -2.43 -0.44
CA THR A 85 6.91 -1.69 -0.89
C THR A 85 8.13 -2.29 -0.21
N ASN A 86 8.62 -3.38 -0.79
CA ASN A 86 9.83 -4.07 -0.39
C ASN A 86 10.95 -3.72 -1.38
N PRO A 87 12.23 -4.00 -1.06
CA PRO A 87 13.34 -3.66 -1.96
C PRO A 87 13.17 -4.22 -3.39
N ILE A 88 12.49 -5.36 -3.53
CA ILE A 88 12.26 -5.99 -4.83
C ILE A 88 11.16 -5.25 -5.63
N THR A 89 10.10 -4.78 -4.98
CA THR A 89 8.95 -4.13 -5.61
C THR A 89 9.09 -2.62 -5.72
N PHE A 90 9.90 -1.98 -4.86
CA PHE A 90 10.14 -0.55 -4.87
C PHE A 90 10.67 -0.08 -6.23
N ILE A 91 11.64 -0.81 -6.79
CA ILE A 91 12.29 -0.47 -8.07
C ILE A 91 11.26 -0.38 -9.21
N PRO A 92 10.49 -1.44 -9.53
CA PRO A 92 9.53 -1.37 -10.62
C PRO A 92 8.41 -0.35 -10.35
N LEU A 93 7.97 -0.17 -9.10
CA LEU A 93 6.96 0.82 -8.76
C LEU A 93 7.42 2.26 -9.04
N TYR A 94 8.66 2.59 -8.71
CA TYR A 94 9.21 3.93 -8.92
C TYR A 94 9.51 4.21 -10.39
N VAL A 95 9.95 3.21 -11.16
CA VAL A 95 10.08 3.32 -12.62
C VAL A 95 8.72 3.57 -13.27
N LEU A 96 7.68 2.84 -12.86
CA LEU A 96 6.31 3.08 -13.34
C LEU A 96 5.82 4.47 -12.94
N ALA A 97 6.09 4.90 -11.70
CA ALA A 97 5.71 6.22 -11.23
C ALA A 97 6.33 7.32 -12.09
N LEU A 98 7.60 7.18 -12.47
CA LEU A 98 8.29 8.12 -13.35
C LEU A 98 7.69 8.18 -14.75
N GLN A 99 7.42 7.03 -15.36
CA GLN A 99 6.78 6.99 -16.67
C GLN A 99 5.42 7.67 -16.66
N LEU A 100 4.63 7.44 -15.60
CA LEU A 100 3.35 8.12 -15.40
C LEU A 100 3.54 9.62 -15.18
N GLY A 101 4.50 10.04 -14.36
CA GLY A 101 4.80 11.44 -14.07
C GLY A 101 5.19 12.22 -15.33
N ILE A 102 6.08 11.66 -16.14
CA ILE A 102 6.51 12.26 -17.42
C ILE A 102 5.32 12.34 -18.38
N GLY A 103 4.56 11.25 -18.53
CA GLY A 103 3.39 11.23 -19.41
C GLY A 103 2.33 12.26 -19.00
N LEU A 104 2.06 12.39 -17.71
CA LEU A 104 1.09 13.34 -17.17
C LEU A 104 1.56 14.79 -17.32
N LEU A 105 2.85 15.06 -17.07
CA LEU A 105 3.43 16.39 -17.19
C LEU A 105 3.45 16.85 -18.66
N ASN A 106 3.81 15.96 -19.58
CA ASN A 106 3.77 16.24 -21.02
C ASN A 106 2.35 16.49 -21.53
N PHE A 107 1.34 15.81 -20.97
CA PHE A 107 -0.06 16.00 -21.33
C PHE A 107 -0.65 17.31 -20.79
N LEU A 108 -0.38 17.64 -19.52
CA LEU A 108 -0.97 18.81 -18.85
C LEU A 108 -0.27 20.12 -19.23
N LEU A 109 1.01 20.09 -19.61
CA LEU A 109 1.84 21.27 -19.89
C LEU A 109 2.50 21.17 -21.29
N PRO A 110 1.75 21.16 -22.41
CA PRO A 110 2.37 21.01 -23.73
C PRO A 110 3.33 22.17 -24.09
N ALA A 111 3.20 23.33 -23.43
CA ALA A 111 3.79 24.59 -23.86
C ALA A 111 4.79 25.23 -22.88
N GLN A 112 5.06 24.65 -21.71
CA GLN A 112 5.94 25.27 -20.71
C GLN A 112 7.32 24.62 -20.65
N GLN A 113 8.07 24.74 -21.75
CA GLN A 113 9.53 24.73 -21.72
C GLN A 113 10.01 26.06 -21.11
N SER A 114 10.05 26.19 -19.79
CA SER A 114 10.65 27.38 -19.14
C SER A 114 10.96 27.14 -17.66
N HIS A 115 11.94 26.27 -17.42
CA HIS A 115 13.14 26.57 -16.61
C HIS A 115 14.22 25.54 -16.95
N GLY A 116 14.88 25.75 -18.10
CA GLY A 116 16.34 25.69 -18.21
C GLY A 116 17.13 24.40 -17.92
N GLN A 117 16.55 23.20 -17.72
CA GLN A 117 17.37 21.97 -17.59
C GLN A 117 16.66 20.61 -17.79
N ALA A 118 15.40 20.57 -18.21
CA ALA A 118 14.59 19.32 -18.21
C ALA A 118 14.44 18.64 -19.59
N THR A 119 15.37 18.89 -20.52
CA THR A 119 15.50 18.13 -21.78
C THR A 119 16.96 17.73 -22.05
N GLU A 120 17.85 17.89 -21.07
CA GLU A 120 19.17 17.30 -21.08
C GLU A 120 19.04 15.91 -20.46
N SER A 121 18.95 14.89 -21.30
CA SER A 121 19.21 13.48 -20.99
C SER A 121 18.90 13.08 -19.54
N PHE A 122 17.64 12.74 -19.23
CA PHE A 122 17.37 11.97 -18.02
C PHE A 122 18.26 10.72 -18.10
N PRO A 123 19.28 10.57 -17.24
CA PRO A 123 20.09 9.38 -17.27
C PRO A 123 19.13 8.21 -17.04
N PRO A 124 19.19 7.16 -17.88
CA PRO A 124 18.37 5.98 -17.64
C PRO A 124 18.59 5.50 -16.20
N PRO A 125 17.56 4.93 -15.55
CA PRO A 125 17.75 4.35 -14.23
C PRO A 125 18.99 3.45 -14.27
N PRO A 126 19.91 3.57 -13.29
CA PRO A 126 21.09 2.73 -13.25
C PRO A 126 20.66 1.26 -13.26
N ASP A 127 21.35 0.46 -14.08
CA ASP A 127 21.06 -0.97 -14.19
C ASP A 127 21.18 -1.63 -12.82
N PHE A 128 20.20 -2.46 -12.48
CA PHE A 128 20.21 -3.15 -11.20
C PHE A 128 21.18 -4.33 -11.26
N ASP A 129 22.34 -4.17 -10.63
CA ASP A 129 23.28 -5.27 -10.45
C ASP A 129 22.90 -6.11 -9.22
N PHE A 130 22.51 -7.37 -9.46
CA PHE A 130 22.19 -8.35 -8.42
C PHE A 130 23.41 -8.83 -7.63
N SER A 131 24.62 -8.60 -8.14
CA SER A 131 25.87 -8.95 -7.46
C SER A 131 26.20 -7.97 -6.33
N GLN A 132 25.79 -6.71 -6.45
CA GLN A 132 25.98 -5.66 -5.45
C GLN A 132 24.65 -4.94 -5.17
N PRO A 133 23.65 -5.64 -4.61
CA PRO A 133 22.29 -5.12 -4.50
C PRO A 133 22.24 -3.82 -3.68
N ILE A 134 23.03 -3.73 -2.60
CA ILE A 134 23.05 -2.56 -1.71
C ILE A 134 23.52 -1.30 -2.46
N HIS A 135 24.55 -1.40 -3.30
CA HIS A 135 25.08 -0.27 -4.06
C HIS A 135 24.14 0.14 -5.20
N SER A 136 23.55 -0.84 -5.89
CA SER A 136 22.49 -0.60 -6.88
C SER A 136 21.28 0.11 -6.26
N PHE A 137 20.91 -0.24 -5.02
CA PHE A 137 19.83 0.43 -4.27
C PHE A 137 20.17 1.87 -3.91
N THR A 138 21.39 2.14 -3.43
CA THR A 138 21.79 3.51 -3.08
C THR A 138 21.87 4.39 -4.32
N GLN A 139 22.41 3.88 -5.44
CA GLN A 139 22.45 4.59 -6.71
C GLN A 139 21.04 4.89 -7.25
N LEU A 140 20.11 3.93 -7.17
CA LEU A 140 18.72 4.16 -7.53
C LEU A 140 18.06 5.20 -6.62
N GLY A 141 18.35 5.19 -5.33
CA GLY A 141 17.85 6.19 -4.38
C GLY A 141 18.38 7.59 -4.66
N GLU A 142 19.68 7.73 -4.94
CA GLU A 142 20.31 9.00 -5.32
C GLU A 142 19.80 9.51 -6.65
N TRP A 143 19.64 8.63 -7.64
CA TRP A 143 19.02 8.94 -8.92
C TRP A 143 17.55 9.39 -8.74
N ALA A 144 16.78 8.68 -7.90
CA ALA A 144 15.40 9.03 -7.57
C ALA A 144 15.28 10.40 -6.90
N LEU A 145 16.16 10.69 -5.93
CA LEU A 145 16.24 12.00 -5.28
C LEU A 145 16.70 13.09 -6.24
N GLY A 146 17.57 12.75 -7.21
CA GLY A 146 18.07 13.66 -8.24
C GLY A 146 17.05 14.05 -9.31
N MET A 147 15.96 13.30 -9.49
CA MET A 147 14.94 13.60 -10.52
C MET A 147 13.97 14.72 -10.16
N GLY A 148 13.78 15.06 -8.89
CA GLY A 148 12.95 16.20 -8.48
C GLY A 148 11.44 16.05 -8.77
N TRP A 149 10.81 17.09 -9.32
CA TRP A 149 9.34 17.24 -9.43
C TRP A 149 8.58 16.14 -10.22
N PRO A 150 9.09 15.64 -11.36
CA PRO A 150 8.38 14.60 -12.14
C PRO A 150 8.17 13.30 -11.34
N LEU A 151 9.15 12.91 -10.53
CA LEU A 151 9.04 11.73 -9.66
C LEU A 151 7.99 11.95 -8.58
N VAL A 152 7.95 13.13 -7.96
CA VAL A 152 6.94 13.46 -6.93
C VAL A 152 5.53 13.40 -7.50
N VAL A 153 5.29 14.00 -8.67
CA VAL A 153 3.99 13.95 -9.35
C VAL A 153 3.63 12.52 -9.74
N GLY A 154 4.60 11.77 -10.26
CA GLY A 154 4.46 10.37 -10.63
C GLY A 154 4.08 9.47 -9.46
N VAL A 155 4.84 9.55 -8.36
CA VAL A 155 4.62 8.80 -7.11
C VAL A 155 3.27 9.15 -6.52
N PHE A 156 2.90 10.43 -6.44
CA PHE A 156 1.60 10.84 -5.92
C PHE A 156 0.44 10.29 -6.76
N THR A 157 0.57 10.36 -8.09
CA THR A 157 -0.46 9.86 -9.01
C THR A 157 -0.57 8.33 -8.95
N LEU A 158 0.56 7.62 -8.90
CA LEU A 158 0.62 6.17 -8.76
C LEU A 158 0.04 5.74 -7.41
N ALA A 159 0.40 6.41 -6.31
CA ALA A 159 -0.14 6.15 -4.97
C ALA A 159 -1.67 6.33 -4.94
N LEU A 160 -2.19 7.39 -5.54
CA LEU A 160 -3.63 7.68 -5.57
C LEU A 160 -4.38 6.65 -6.42
N SER A 161 -3.85 6.30 -7.60
CA SER A 161 -4.43 5.27 -8.48
C SER A 161 -4.43 3.88 -7.83
N LEU A 162 -3.34 3.49 -7.16
CA LEU A 162 -3.27 2.25 -6.39
C LEU A 162 -4.26 2.24 -5.23
N GLY A 163 -4.37 3.36 -4.48
CA GLY A 163 -5.33 3.48 -3.38
C GLY A 163 -6.78 3.30 -3.84
N VAL A 164 -7.17 3.97 -4.92
CA VAL A 164 -8.52 3.85 -5.52
C VAL A 164 -8.75 2.43 -6.05
N THR A 165 -7.79 1.89 -6.79
CA THR A 165 -7.88 0.55 -7.38
C THR A 165 -8.00 -0.51 -6.28
N GLY A 166 -7.17 -0.44 -5.24
CA GLY A 166 -7.22 -1.34 -4.09
C GLY A 166 -8.54 -1.27 -3.32
N TYR A 167 -9.12 -0.08 -3.16
CA TYR A 167 -10.46 0.08 -2.57
C TYR A 167 -11.53 -0.65 -3.39
N ILE A 168 -11.54 -0.44 -4.70
CA ILE A 168 -12.50 -1.05 -5.63
C ILE A 168 -12.32 -2.57 -5.65
N PHE A 169 -11.09 -3.06 -5.79
CA PHE A 169 -10.78 -4.49 -5.80
C PHE A 169 -11.24 -5.17 -4.51
N THR A 170 -10.98 -4.57 -3.35
CA THR A 170 -11.42 -5.12 -2.07
C THR A 170 -12.94 -5.19 -1.99
N ARG A 171 -13.63 -4.15 -2.47
CA ARG A 171 -15.10 -4.11 -2.51
C ARG A 171 -15.70 -5.14 -3.48
N LEU A 172 -15.10 -5.30 -4.66
CA LEU A 172 -15.51 -6.30 -5.65
C LEU A 172 -15.26 -7.72 -5.15
N GLY A 173 -14.08 -7.99 -4.59
CA GLY A 173 -13.72 -9.27 -4.00
C GLY A 173 -14.71 -9.68 -2.92
N TRP A 174 -15.10 -8.75 -2.05
CA TRP A 174 -16.14 -9.00 -1.05
C TRP A 174 -17.50 -9.33 -1.68
N ASN A 175 -17.93 -8.58 -2.69
CA ASN A 175 -19.21 -8.82 -3.35
C ASN A 175 -19.24 -10.17 -4.08
N LEU A 176 -18.14 -10.56 -4.72
CA LEU A 176 -17.99 -11.86 -5.38
C LEU A 176 -18.00 -12.99 -4.35
N TRP A 177 -17.28 -12.82 -3.24
CA TRP A 177 -17.24 -13.80 -2.16
C TRP A 177 -18.62 -14.03 -1.54
N VAL A 178 -19.37 -12.96 -1.23
CA VAL A 178 -20.75 -13.08 -0.70
C VAL A 178 -21.67 -13.79 -1.70
N ARG A 179 -21.62 -13.41 -2.99
CA ARG A 179 -22.43 -14.08 -4.03
C ARG A 179 -22.09 -15.56 -4.13
N TRP A 180 -20.80 -15.89 -4.13
CA TRP A 180 -20.32 -17.27 -4.18
C TRP A 180 -20.76 -18.06 -2.96
N GLU A 181 -20.69 -17.48 -1.76
CA GLU A 181 -21.13 -18.12 -0.53
C GLU A 181 -22.64 -18.37 -0.50
N VAL A 182 -23.46 -17.44 -1.00
CA VAL A 182 -24.90 -17.63 -1.13
C VAL A 182 -25.22 -18.76 -2.12
N ILE A 183 -24.52 -18.84 -3.25
CA ILE A 183 -24.67 -19.93 -4.23
C ILE A 183 -24.26 -21.27 -3.61
N GLN A 184 -23.13 -21.32 -2.91
CA GLN A 184 -22.63 -22.50 -2.19
C GLN A 184 -23.63 -22.97 -1.13
N ARG A 185 -24.22 -22.06 -0.35
CA ARG A 185 -25.24 -22.38 0.66
C ARG A 185 -26.51 -22.95 0.02
N ARG A 186 -26.94 -22.41 -1.13
CA ARG A 186 -28.08 -22.96 -1.90
C ARG A 186 -27.81 -24.40 -2.37
N LYS A 187 -26.60 -24.66 -2.90
CA LYS A 187 -26.16 -26.01 -3.32
C LYS A 187 -26.06 -27.02 -2.16
N ARG A 188 -25.75 -26.56 -0.94
CA ARG A 188 -25.71 -27.42 0.26
C ARG A 188 -27.10 -27.78 0.79
N ARG A 189 -28.08 -26.87 0.68
CA ARG A 189 -29.47 -27.15 1.07
C ARG A 189 -30.18 -28.11 0.13
N SER A 190 -29.87 -28.07 -1.17
CA SER A 190 -30.46 -28.99 -2.16
C SER A 190 -29.87 -30.41 -2.15
N ARG A 191 -28.91 -30.71 -1.25
CA ARG A 191 -28.36 -32.06 -1.04
C ARG A 191 -28.91 -32.75 0.22
N LEU A 192 -29.74 -32.05 1.00
CA LEU A 192 -30.32 -32.53 2.25
C LEU A 192 -31.86 -32.68 2.16
N VAL A 193 -32.42 -32.50 0.96
CA VAL A 193 -33.80 -32.78 0.57
C VAL A 193 -33.72 -33.81 -0.55
#